data_AF-H9GCG7-F1
#
_entry.id   AF-H9GCG7-F1
#
_cell.length_a   1.000
_cell.length_b   1.000
_cell.length_c   1.000
_cell.angle_alpha   90.00
_cell.angle_beta   90.00
_cell.angle_gamma   90.00
#
_symmetry.space_group_name_H-M   'P 1'
#
loop_
_entity.id
_entity.type
_entity.pdbx_description
1 polymer ?
#
loop_
_entity_poly.entity_id
_entity_poly.type
_entity_poly.pdbx_seq_one_letter_code
_entity_poly.pdbx_strand_id
1 'polypeptide(L)'
;MCCFHFCWFVNLSLSFIKGLKEQVPSTPFEPDDFVICEQPMELLEEESRRCGISVTLESTGLFSEDSNFQIRYVLYRRFSPDMSSFVFSVDDAKLHSLQLLPMYEIGNSDTPDRGDSPEQELLSLFCFFSLPHIGYLYTIGNLVELISTYQYSERSQQAVLTPQFLHVITSNNLQCFTVRCSAAAARDHDPYIDTTLKACPPVSLDVCALRMQLFIGLKAISHFKNHVIVLTKADTEDITERKKPSRRLLSRRSESIKSKGSTDSEPGWNLYIVHTTSTLQLYKEMVDYSKTYQDVRTESCIHLLSEAHLLIRTALMDPDLKESEEKEELLVAFRESCALLGDCYTRFDTKDFHLALPYYKMSGLSMTEVLQRVDSALDDKTLKYEKGFIFYLHHSLYEDLEEELSEELATKVLQIFHLAEPNQMPHIICSPCLKNVCPRIAMEYLEKVEAIVPSVVVTLAKASMALNMGDQEGCKKELDKYAEVAVTDCDITILTCEALGLPFHGKGAKGVSVFHGDIL
;
A
#
# COMPACT_ATOMS: atom_id res chain seq x y z
N MET A 1 -28.40 14.86 13.95
CA MET A 1 -28.01 16.24 14.25
C MET A 1 -27.00 16.16 15.38
N CYS A 2 -25.71 16.00 15.03
CA CYS A 2 -24.63 15.92 16.02
C CYS A 2 -23.47 16.76 15.47
N CYS A 3 -23.18 17.87 16.13
CA CYS A 3 -21.87 18.52 16.06
C CYS A 3 -20.99 17.77 17.06
N PHE A 4 -19.87 17.20 16.61
CA PHE A 4 -18.87 16.65 17.52
C PHE A 4 -17.70 17.61 17.59
N HIS A 5 -17.47 18.15 18.77
CA HIS A 5 -16.27 18.91 19.09
C HIS A 5 -15.17 17.92 19.48
N PHE A 6 -14.05 17.91 18.77
CA PHE A 6 -12.92 17.05 19.10
C PHE A 6 -11.80 17.85 19.77
N CYS A 7 -11.36 17.35 20.92
CA CYS A 7 -10.10 17.66 21.55
C CYS A 7 -9.46 16.30 21.90
N TRP A 8 -8.23 16.03 21.50
CA TRP A 8 -7.55 14.80 21.91
C TRP A 8 -6.15 15.03 22.47
N PHE A 9 -5.81 14.14 23.39
CA PHE A 9 -4.67 14.15 24.30
C PHE A 9 -3.68 13.05 23.89
N VAL A 10 -2.39 13.36 23.93
CA VAL A 10 -1.30 12.40 23.69
C VAL A 10 -1.08 11.59 24.98
N ASN A 11 -1.06 10.25 24.84
CA ASN A 11 -0.89 9.23 25.89
C ASN A 11 -2.06 9.02 26.87
N LEU A 12 -2.92 8.03 26.59
CA LEU A 12 -3.16 6.85 27.45
C LEU A 12 -4.30 5.98 26.89
N SER A 13 -4.12 4.67 27.07
CA SER A 13 -5.14 3.64 27.04
C SER A 13 -6.43 4.05 27.76
N LEU A 14 -7.58 3.83 27.12
CA LEU A 14 -8.95 3.88 27.66
C LEU A 14 -9.29 5.09 28.56
N SER A 15 -10.17 5.96 28.07
CA SER A 15 -11.00 6.81 28.93
C SER A 15 -12.46 6.70 28.52
N PHE A 16 -13.27 6.19 29.45
CA PHE A 16 -14.72 6.16 29.38
C PHE A 16 -15.27 7.60 29.37
N ILE A 17 -16.07 7.96 28.37
CA ILE A 17 -17.08 9.00 28.56
C ILE A 17 -18.20 8.33 29.37
N LYS A 18 -18.15 8.51 30.68
CA LYS A 18 -19.24 8.06 31.57
C LYS A 18 -20.42 9.00 31.35
N GLY A 19 -21.52 8.46 30.84
CA GLY A 19 -22.81 9.14 30.85
C GLY A 19 -23.10 9.70 32.24
N LEU A 20 -23.62 10.92 32.27
CA LEU A 20 -23.98 11.65 33.47
C LEU A 20 -24.76 10.74 34.44
N LYS A 21 -24.27 10.65 35.68
CA LYS A 21 -25.04 10.08 36.79
C LYS A 21 -26.29 10.91 37.00
N GLU A 22 -27.42 10.23 37.14
CA GLU A 22 -28.66 10.77 37.70
C GLU A 22 -28.37 11.45 39.04
N GLN A 23 -28.53 12.77 39.07
CA GLN A 23 -29.10 13.46 40.21
C GLN A 23 -30.18 14.38 39.68
N VAL A 24 -31.43 14.09 40.06
CA VAL A 24 -32.57 14.96 39.83
C VAL A 24 -32.30 16.27 40.58
N PRO A 25 -32.35 17.43 39.89
CA PRO A 25 -33.49 18.29 40.11
C PRO A 25 -34.08 18.88 38.82
N SER A 26 -35.37 19.14 38.91
CA SER A 26 -36.21 19.84 37.95
C SER A 26 -35.63 21.20 37.51
N THR A 27 -35.14 21.29 36.27
CA THR A 27 -35.18 22.48 35.40
C THR A 27 -34.96 22.04 33.95
N PRO A 28 -35.67 22.64 32.96
CA PRO A 28 -35.51 22.28 31.56
C PRO A 28 -34.11 22.68 31.06
N PHE A 29 -33.42 21.76 30.39
CA PHE A 29 -32.11 21.97 29.76
C PHE A 29 -32.13 23.21 28.86
N GLU A 30 -31.22 24.17 29.11
CA GLU A 30 -30.99 25.32 28.23
C GLU A 30 -30.18 24.90 26.99
N PRO A 31 -30.44 25.48 25.81
CA PRO A 31 -29.85 25.10 24.52
C PRO A 31 -28.39 25.58 24.30
N ASP A 32 -27.74 26.16 25.31
CA ASP A 32 -26.49 26.92 25.14
C ASP A 32 -25.19 26.08 25.09
N ASP A 33 -25.26 24.75 25.23
CA ASP A 33 -24.07 23.89 25.24
C ASP A 33 -23.66 23.34 23.86
N PHE A 34 -24.41 23.64 22.79
CA PHE A 34 -24.10 23.15 21.44
C PHE A 34 -23.97 24.29 20.44
N VAL A 35 -22.76 24.48 19.90
CA VAL A 35 -22.56 25.36 18.74
C VAL A 35 -23.02 24.63 17.48
N ILE A 36 -24.12 25.12 16.89
CA ILE A 36 -24.68 24.60 15.65
C ILE A 36 -24.19 25.48 14.50
N CYS A 37 -23.32 24.95 13.65
CA CYS A 37 -22.97 25.60 12.40
C CYS A 37 -24.17 25.49 11.42
N GLU A 38 -24.73 26.63 11.02
CA GLU A 38 -25.89 26.68 10.11
C GLU A 38 -25.54 26.26 8.66
N GLN A 39 -24.27 26.36 8.27
CA GLN A 39 -23.76 25.96 6.97
C GLN A 39 -22.49 25.10 7.11
N PRO A 40 -22.19 24.19 6.15
CA PRO A 40 -20.89 23.54 6.07
C PRO A 40 -19.82 24.62 5.94
N MET A 41 -18.94 24.72 6.93
CA MET A 41 -17.83 25.67 6.96
C MET A 41 -16.55 24.86 7.00
N GLU A 42 -15.57 25.19 6.18
CA GLU A 42 -14.21 24.67 6.31
C GLU A 42 -13.45 25.63 7.22
N LEU A 43 -12.81 25.11 8.26
CA LEU A 43 -12.07 25.92 9.23
C LEU A 43 -10.76 25.22 9.50
N LEU A 44 -9.69 25.77 8.97
CA LEU A 44 -8.33 25.29 9.18
C LEU A 44 -7.60 26.29 10.08
N GLU A 45 -6.79 25.75 10.99
CA GLU A 45 -5.80 26.52 11.75
C GLU A 45 -6.32 27.83 12.37
N GLU A 46 -5.91 28.99 11.87
CA GLU A 46 -6.23 30.29 12.42
C GLU A 46 -7.71 30.66 12.27
N GLU A 47 -8.40 30.11 11.28
CA GLU A 47 -9.83 30.29 11.07
C GLU A 47 -10.65 29.53 12.13
N SER A 48 -10.15 28.38 12.59
CA SER A 48 -10.78 27.63 13.68
C SER A 48 -10.79 28.40 15.00
N ARG A 49 -9.74 29.19 15.29
CA ARG A 49 -9.71 30.04 16.51
C ARG A 49 -10.78 31.14 16.49
N ARG A 50 -11.28 31.48 15.30
CA ARG A 50 -12.32 32.49 15.08
C ARG A 50 -13.73 31.91 15.02
N CYS A 51 -13.89 30.58 15.14
CA CYS A 51 -15.18 29.90 15.02
C CYS A 51 -16.11 30.08 16.23
N GLY A 52 -15.63 30.74 17.30
CA GLY A 52 -16.40 31.02 18.50
C GLY A 52 -16.60 29.81 19.42
N ILE A 53 -16.04 28.64 19.09
CA ILE A 53 -16.12 27.46 19.95
C ILE A 53 -14.91 27.38 20.87
N SER A 54 -15.15 27.50 22.18
CA SER A 54 -14.11 27.42 23.19
C SER A 54 -13.85 25.97 23.59
N VAL A 55 -12.61 25.51 23.43
CA VAL A 55 -12.16 24.22 23.97
C VAL A 55 -11.34 24.46 25.22
N THR A 56 -11.81 23.91 26.34
CA THR A 56 -11.10 23.95 27.64
C THR A 56 -10.61 22.56 27.99
N LEU A 57 -9.31 22.41 28.25
CA LEU A 57 -8.75 21.16 28.76
C LEU A 57 -9.17 20.99 30.23
N GLU A 58 -9.84 19.89 30.53
CA GLU A 58 -10.22 19.55 31.89
C GLU A 58 -9.24 18.52 32.45
N SER A 59 -8.62 18.82 33.60
CA SER A 59 -7.65 17.93 34.24
C SER A 59 -8.37 16.72 34.84
N THR A 60 -7.99 15.51 34.44
CA THR A 60 -8.58 14.26 34.94
C THR A 60 -7.97 13.81 36.28
N GLY A 61 -7.04 14.58 36.86
CA GLY A 61 -6.43 14.33 38.16
C GLY A 61 -5.51 13.10 38.21
N LEU A 62 -5.18 12.51 37.06
CA LEU A 62 -4.26 11.38 36.93
C LEU A 62 -2.94 11.87 36.32
N PHE A 63 -1.90 11.92 37.15
CA PHE A 63 -0.47 12.22 36.91
C PHE A 63 -0.01 13.69 36.95
N SER A 64 1.24 13.84 37.41
CA SER A 64 1.97 15.10 37.59
C SER A 64 2.11 15.84 36.27
N GLU A 65 1.63 17.08 36.26
CA GLU A 65 1.53 17.98 35.11
C GLU A 65 2.92 18.42 34.61
N ASP A 66 3.52 17.61 33.73
CA ASP A 66 4.58 18.03 32.81
C ASP A 66 4.32 17.41 31.43
N SER A 67 3.10 17.57 30.90
CA SER A 67 2.77 17.15 29.53
C SER A 67 2.46 18.39 28.68
N ASN A 68 3.30 18.64 27.68
CA ASN A 68 3.09 19.69 26.69
C ASN A 68 1.90 19.32 25.79
N PHE A 69 0.68 19.64 26.22
CA PHE A 69 -0.52 19.41 25.43
C PHE A 69 -0.66 20.47 24.33
N GLN A 70 -0.73 20.04 23.07
CA GLN A 70 -1.06 20.92 21.93
C GLN A 70 -2.49 20.61 21.44
N ILE A 71 -3.39 21.58 21.55
CA ILE A 71 -4.75 21.48 21.00
C ILE A 71 -4.69 21.81 19.50
N ARG A 72 -5.12 20.87 18.66
CA ARG A 72 -5.36 21.10 17.23
C ARG A 72 -6.85 20.91 16.92
N TYR A 73 -7.43 21.89 16.24
CA TYR A 73 -8.82 21.85 15.79
C TYR A 73 -8.87 21.13 14.44
N VAL A 74 -9.46 19.96 14.40
CA VAL A 74 -9.76 19.24 13.16
C VAL A 74 -11.26 19.37 12.92
N LEU A 75 -11.65 20.13 11.89
CA LEU A 75 -13.06 20.40 11.66
C LEU A 75 -13.74 19.27 10.89
N TYR A 76 -14.96 18.95 11.30
CA TYR A 76 -15.81 17.92 10.72
C TYR A 76 -16.90 18.56 9.85
N ARG A 77 -17.00 18.11 8.59
CA ARG A 77 -18.11 18.44 7.69
C ARG A 77 -19.37 17.73 8.16
N ARG A 78 -20.48 18.48 8.30
CA ARG A 78 -21.81 17.89 8.50
C ARG A 78 -22.15 16.99 7.31
N PHE A 79 -22.06 15.68 7.51
CA PHE A 79 -22.72 14.71 6.63
C PHE A 79 -24.22 14.76 6.93
N SER A 80 -25.00 15.51 6.16
CA SER A 80 -26.35 15.06 5.88
C SER A 80 -26.23 14.15 4.67
N PRO A 81 -26.26 12.81 4.82
CA PRO A 81 -26.47 11.97 3.65
C PRO A 81 -27.67 12.53 2.89
N ASP A 82 -27.57 12.63 1.57
CA ASP A 82 -28.70 13.11 0.77
C ASP A 82 -29.81 12.06 0.89
N MET A 83 -30.69 12.26 1.88
CA MET A 83 -31.74 11.31 2.27
C MET A 83 -32.72 11.05 1.12
N SER A 84 -32.62 11.81 0.02
CA SER A 84 -33.35 11.55 -1.22
C SER A 84 -32.87 10.30 -1.96
N SER A 85 -31.64 9.84 -1.72
CA SER A 85 -31.02 8.69 -2.38
C SER A 85 -31.06 7.39 -1.56
N PHE A 86 -31.36 7.47 -0.26
CA PHE A 86 -31.40 6.31 0.63
C PHE A 86 -32.85 5.86 0.86
N VAL A 87 -33.18 4.64 0.42
CA VAL A 87 -34.46 3.96 0.69
C VAL A 87 -34.57 3.48 2.15
N PHE A 88 -33.53 3.71 2.96
CA PHE A 88 -33.36 3.15 4.29
C PHE A 88 -33.79 4.12 5.40
N SER A 89 -34.19 3.57 6.54
CA SER A 89 -34.81 4.27 7.67
C SER A 89 -33.85 5.26 8.35
N VAL A 90 -34.36 6.18 9.20
CA VAL A 90 -33.52 7.09 10.01
C VAL A 90 -32.49 6.34 10.87
N ASP A 91 -32.80 5.10 11.26
CA ASP A 91 -31.89 4.24 12.01
C ASP A 91 -30.69 3.76 11.19
N ASP A 92 -30.80 3.74 9.86
CA ASP A 92 -29.74 3.33 8.93
C ASP A 92 -28.79 4.48 8.56
N ALA A 93 -29.12 5.70 8.99
CA ALA A 93 -28.25 6.88 8.88
C ALA A 93 -27.54 7.23 10.20
N LYS A 94 -27.70 6.42 11.26
CA LYS A 94 -27.08 6.67 12.56
C LYS A 94 -25.62 6.24 12.59
N LEU A 95 -24.74 7.19 12.90
CA LEU A 95 -23.34 6.92 13.17
C LEU A 95 -23.22 6.15 14.50
N HIS A 96 -22.49 5.04 14.50
CA HIS A 96 -22.27 4.20 15.69
C HIS A 96 -20.81 4.10 16.09
N SER A 97 -19.88 4.29 15.16
CA SER A 97 -18.44 4.28 15.44
C SER A 97 -17.77 5.49 14.79
N LEU A 98 -16.87 6.14 15.53
CA LEU A 98 -16.04 7.25 15.07
C LEU A 98 -14.68 7.17 15.79
N GLN A 99 -13.61 7.11 15.01
CA GLN A 99 -12.25 6.87 15.48
C GLN A 99 -11.28 7.79 14.74
N LEU A 100 -10.36 8.37 15.50
CA LEU A 100 -9.15 8.99 14.96
C LEU A 100 -8.00 8.02 15.17
N LEU A 101 -7.23 7.75 14.13
CA LEU A 101 -6.08 6.87 14.17
C LEU A 101 -4.84 7.68 13.77
N PRO A 102 -3.99 8.11 14.71
CA PRO A 102 -2.69 8.66 14.39
C PRO A 102 -1.71 7.54 14.02
N MET A 103 -0.87 7.78 13.04
CA MET A 103 0.34 7.00 12.78
C MET A 103 1.55 7.89 12.97
N TYR A 104 2.57 7.35 13.62
CA TYR A 104 3.76 8.11 14.01
C TYR A 104 4.98 7.56 13.28
N GLU A 105 5.95 8.44 13.07
CA GLU A 105 7.29 8.09 12.63
C GLU A 105 8.26 8.31 13.79
N ILE A 106 9.31 7.48 13.85
CA ILE A 106 10.41 7.67 14.79
C ILE A 106 11.35 8.70 14.17
N GLY A 107 11.46 9.89 14.76
CA GLY A 107 12.36 10.92 14.26
C GLY A 107 13.82 10.46 14.29
N ASN A 108 14.52 10.59 13.15
CA ASN A 108 15.97 10.43 13.10
C ASN A 108 16.64 11.65 13.72
N SER A 109 16.81 11.66 15.05
CA SER A 109 17.68 12.65 15.67
C SER A 109 19.15 12.30 15.39
N ASP A 110 19.76 12.96 14.40
CA ASP A 110 21.20 12.83 14.07
C ASP A 110 22.16 13.32 15.17
N THR A 111 21.64 13.75 16.33
CA THR A 111 22.43 14.16 17.50
C THR A 111 22.38 13.08 18.58
N PRO A 112 23.49 12.38 18.88
CA PRO A 112 23.55 11.46 20.00
C PRO A 112 23.79 12.26 21.27
N ASP A 113 22.78 13.01 21.74
CA ASP A 113 22.89 13.69 23.02
C ASP A 113 21.70 13.38 23.91
N ARG A 114 22.05 12.83 25.09
CA ARG A 114 21.21 12.46 26.24
C ARG A 114 19.98 11.61 25.96
N GLY A 115 20.07 10.31 26.29
CA GLY A 115 19.13 9.52 27.11
C GLY A 115 17.60 9.59 26.94
N ASP A 116 17.10 10.40 26.02
CA ASP A 116 15.70 10.66 25.78
C ASP A 116 15.21 9.66 24.73
N SER A 117 14.02 9.11 24.96
CA SER A 117 13.35 8.24 23.99
C SER A 117 13.21 8.98 22.66
N PRO A 118 13.37 8.30 21.50
CA PRO A 118 13.27 8.97 20.22
C PRO A 118 11.94 9.71 20.11
N GLU A 119 11.99 10.98 19.73
CA GLU A 119 10.79 11.81 19.57
C GLU A 119 9.92 11.21 18.46
N GLN A 120 8.68 10.86 18.80
CA GLN A 120 7.70 10.38 17.84
C GLN A 120 7.02 11.58 17.19
N GLU A 121 7.19 11.73 15.89
CA GLU A 121 6.50 12.75 15.11
C GLU A 121 5.23 12.16 14.49
N LEU A 122 4.15 12.94 14.46
CA LEU A 122 2.90 12.53 13.82
C LEU A 122 3.10 12.53 12.30
N LEU A 123 3.06 11.35 11.70
CA LEU A 123 3.21 11.16 10.26
C LEU A 123 1.89 11.43 9.53
N SER A 124 0.83 10.71 9.92
CA SER A 124 -0.49 10.84 9.30
C SER A 124 -1.60 10.69 10.35
N LEU A 125 -2.72 11.38 10.13
CA LEU A 125 -3.93 11.25 10.94
C LEU A 125 -5.09 10.74 10.09
N PHE A 126 -5.72 9.67 10.51
CA PHE A 126 -6.89 9.12 9.83
C PHE A 126 -8.17 9.37 10.63
N CYS A 127 -9.26 9.63 9.94
CA CYS A 127 -10.60 9.69 10.53
C CYS A 127 -11.48 8.63 9.90
N PHE A 128 -11.95 7.72 10.73
CA PHE A 128 -12.90 6.69 10.33
C PHE A 128 -14.22 6.90 11.04
N PHE A 129 -15.31 6.79 10.28
CA PHE A 129 -16.64 6.67 10.84
C PHE A 129 -17.48 5.63 10.16
N SER A 130 -18.42 5.07 10.91
CA SER A 130 -19.24 3.94 10.50
C SER A 130 -20.72 4.22 10.72
N LEU A 131 -21.48 4.02 9.65
CA LEU A 131 -22.92 3.86 9.63
C LEU A 131 -23.25 2.36 9.71
N PRO A 132 -24.52 1.96 9.88
CA PRO A 132 -24.84 0.55 10.09
C PRO A 132 -24.53 -0.36 8.90
N HIS A 133 -24.38 0.17 7.68
CA HIS A 133 -24.08 -0.62 6.49
C HIS A 133 -22.83 -0.19 5.73
N ILE A 134 -22.25 0.96 6.09
CA ILE A 134 -21.14 1.54 5.35
C ILE A 134 -20.18 2.28 6.29
N GLY A 135 -18.89 2.09 6.09
CA GLY A 135 -17.84 2.85 6.77
C GLY A 135 -17.04 3.69 5.78
N TYR A 136 -16.51 4.81 6.26
CA TYR A 136 -15.68 5.71 5.47
C TYR A 136 -14.40 6.02 6.24
N LEU A 137 -13.26 5.92 5.55
CA LEU A 137 -11.94 6.25 6.07
C LEU A 137 -11.36 7.42 5.28
N TYR A 138 -10.99 8.48 5.98
CA TYR A 138 -10.38 9.68 5.45
C TYR A 138 -8.95 9.84 5.97
N THR A 139 -8.07 10.43 5.16
CA THR A 139 -6.83 11.04 5.66
C THR A 139 -7.09 12.50 5.99
N ILE A 140 -6.41 12.98 7.02
CA ILE A 140 -6.39 14.36 7.47
C ILE A 140 -4.95 14.83 7.39
N GLY A 141 -4.59 15.39 6.23
CA GLY A 141 -3.31 16.07 6.01
C GLY A 141 -3.54 17.54 5.67
N ASN A 142 -2.83 18.03 4.65
CA ASN A 142 -3.10 19.34 4.06
C ASN A 142 -4.50 19.45 3.45
N LEU A 143 -5.00 18.32 2.93
CA LEU A 143 -6.36 18.15 2.44
C LEU A 143 -7.02 16.98 3.17
N VAL A 144 -8.35 17.02 3.22
CA VAL A 144 -9.16 15.90 3.74
C VAL A 144 -9.65 15.07 2.56
N GLU A 145 -9.15 13.85 2.44
CA GLU A 145 -9.42 12.99 1.29
C GLU A 145 -10.02 11.66 1.72
N LEU A 146 -11.04 11.21 0.98
CA LEU A 146 -11.64 9.88 1.18
C LEU A 146 -10.68 8.84 0.62
N ILE A 147 -10.20 7.96 1.49
CA ILE A 147 -9.27 6.89 1.13
C ILE A 147 -10.02 5.58 0.83
N SER A 148 -10.99 5.20 1.66
CA SER A 148 -11.64 3.90 1.52
C SER A 148 -13.08 3.92 2.00
N THR A 149 -13.89 3.12 1.32
CA THR A 149 -15.30 2.87 1.67
C THR A 149 -15.48 1.39 1.96
N TYR A 150 -16.14 1.06 3.07
CA TYR A 150 -16.33 -0.30 3.55
C TYR A 150 -17.81 -0.64 3.50
N GLN A 151 -18.20 -1.61 2.68
CA GLN A 151 -19.58 -2.11 2.64
C GLN A 151 -19.72 -3.32 3.56
N TYR A 152 -20.69 -3.27 4.46
CA TYR A 152 -20.98 -4.38 5.38
C TYR A 152 -22.09 -5.25 4.83
N SER A 153 -21.94 -6.57 4.94
CA SER A 153 -22.97 -7.50 4.46
C SER A 153 -24.25 -7.45 5.29
N GLU A 154 -24.15 -7.03 6.55
CA GLU A 154 -25.25 -6.96 7.51
C GLU A 154 -25.14 -5.68 8.34
N ARG A 155 -26.17 -5.40 9.14
CA ARG A 155 -26.18 -4.24 10.04
C ARG A 155 -25.08 -4.38 11.10
N SER A 156 -24.09 -3.51 11.02
CA SER A 156 -23.00 -3.43 11.99
C SER A 156 -23.47 -2.77 13.29
N GLN A 157 -22.90 -3.24 14.39
CA GLN A 157 -23.14 -2.71 15.73
C GLN A 157 -21.99 -1.82 16.20
N GLN A 158 -20.76 -2.21 15.84
CA GLN A 158 -19.55 -1.48 16.17
C GLN A 158 -18.46 -1.83 15.15
N ALA A 159 -17.59 -0.88 14.87
CA ALA A 159 -16.40 -1.08 14.06
C ALA A 159 -15.17 -0.51 14.79
N VAL A 160 -14.04 -1.22 14.72
CA VAL A 160 -12.77 -0.83 15.32
C VAL A 160 -11.71 -0.80 14.24
N LEU A 161 -11.10 0.37 14.04
CA LEU A 161 -10.03 0.59 13.08
C LEU A 161 -8.68 0.37 13.76
N THR A 162 -7.79 -0.33 13.08
CA THR A 162 -6.37 -0.45 13.40
C THR A 162 -5.53 -0.05 12.18
N PRO A 163 -4.22 0.14 12.33
CA PRO A 163 -3.35 0.41 11.18
C PRO A 163 -3.37 -0.70 10.12
N GLN A 164 -3.62 -1.96 10.52
CA GLN A 164 -3.58 -3.12 9.63
C GLN A 164 -4.97 -3.55 9.14
N PHE A 165 -6.01 -3.42 9.97
CA PHE A 165 -7.33 -3.98 9.71
C PHE A 165 -8.47 -3.09 10.20
N LEU A 166 -9.63 -3.26 9.58
CA LEU A 166 -10.89 -2.82 10.11
C LEU A 166 -11.69 -4.03 10.58
N HIS A 167 -11.99 -4.07 11.87
CA HIS A 167 -12.84 -5.10 12.47
C HIS A 167 -14.26 -4.59 12.64
N VAL A 168 -15.23 -5.32 12.13
CA VAL A 168 -16.64 -4.91 12.18
C VAL A 168 -17.45 -6.04 12.80
N ILE A 169 -18.17 -5.75 13.87
CA ILE A 169 -19.11 -6.70 14.46
C ILE A 169 -20.54 -6.39 14.03
N THR A 170 -21.27 -7.44 13.72
CA THR A 170 -22.72 -7.47 13.54
C THR A 170 -23.32 -8.21 14.74
N SER A 171 -24.60 -8.58 14.73
CA SER A 171 -25.15 -9.43 15.81
C SER A 171 -24.46 -10.80 15.89
N ASN A 172 -24.09 -11.36 14.74
CA ASN A 172 -23.68 -12.76 14.62
C ASN A 172 -22.32 -12.98 13.95
N ASN A 173 -21.70 -11.93 13.41
CA ASN A 173 -20.47 -12.03 12.64
C ASN A 173 -19.43 -11.00 13.10
N LEU A 174 -18.19 -11.45 13.22
CA LEU A 174 -16.99 -10.61 13.21
C LEU A 174 -16.40 -10.63 11.80
N GLN A 175 -16.40 -9.48 11.15
CA GLN A 175 -15.83 -9.26 9.82
C GLN A 175 -14.48 -8.54 9.94
N CYS A 176 -13.55 -8.88 9.07
CA CYS A 176 -12.23 -8.27 9.00
C CYS A 176 -11.96 -7.79 7.57
N PHE A 177 -11.60 -6.51 7.42
CA PHE A 177 -11.25 -5.88 6.15
C PHE A 177 -9.83 -5.35 6.17
N THR A 178 -9.18 -5.31 5.01
CA THR A 178 -7.91 -4.62 4.81
C THR A 178 -8.10 -3.10 4.84
N VAL A 179 -7.04 -2.34 5.13
CA VAL A 179 -7.09 -0.88 5.20
C VAL A 179 -5.96 -0.26 4.40
N ARG A 180 -6.05 1.05 4.15
CA ARG A 180 -5.12 1.81 3.29
C ARG A 180 -4.28 2.83 4.05
N CYS A 181 -4.27 2.75 5.39
CA CYS A 181 -3.52 3.68 6.24
C CYS A 181 -2.02 3.69 5.87
N SER A 182 -1.39 2.52 5.67
CA SER A 182 0.01 2.45 5.27
C SER A 182 0.27 2.92 3.84
N ALA A 183 -0.70 2.75 2.93
CA ALA A 183 -0.56 3.25 1.56
C ALA A 183 -0.51 4.78 1.51
N ALA A 184 -1.34 5.44 2.33
CA ALA A 184 -1.34 6.89 2.47
C ALA A 184 -0.10 7.39 3.21
N ALA A 185 0.19 6.82 4.38
CA ALA A 185 1.32 7.28 5.19
C ALA A 185 2.69 7.03 4.54
N ALA A 186 2.84 6.00 3.70
CA ALA A 186 4.07 5.82 2.93
C ALA A 186 4.37 7.00 2.01
N ARG A 187 3.33 7.61 1.43
CA ARG A 187 3.45 8.77 0.54
C ARG A 187 3.71 10.05 1.32
N ASP A 188 3.15 10.16 2.52
CA ASP A 188 3.44 11.27 3.44
C ASP A 188 4.91 11.20 3.95
N HIS A 189 5.42 9.99 4.19
CA HIS A 189 6.77 9.74 4.70
C HIS A 189 7.84 9.93 3.63
N ASP A 190 7.62 9.43 2.41
CA ASP A 190 8.64 9.38 1.37
C ASP A 190 8.13 10.00 0.05
N PRO A 191 8.62 11.19 -0.34
CA PRO A 191 8.19 11.87 -1.55
C PRO A 191 8.63 11.17 -2.84
N TYR A 192 9.51 10.16 -2.77
CA TYR A 192 9.92 9.36 -3.92
C TYR A 192 9.00 8.16 -4.19
N ILE A 193 7.97 7.93 -3.37
CA ILE A 193 6.93 6.95 -3.68
C ILE A 193 6.19 7.37 -4.95
N ASP A 194 5.85 6.39 -5.79
CA ASP A 194 5.23 6.54 -7.11
C ASP A 194 6.17 7.18 -8.17
N THR A 195 7.49 7.08 -7.95
CA THR A 195 8.52 7.38 -8.96
C THR A 195 9.15 6.09 -9.51
N THR A 196 10.13 6.22 -10.41
CA THR A 196 10.92 5.08 -10.89
C THR A 196 11.85 4.48 -9.83
N LEU A 197 11.95 5.08 -8.63
CA LEU A 197 12.78 4.60 -7.52
C LEU A 197 12.00 3.72 -6.55
N LYS A 198 10.78 4.12 -6.17
CA LYS A 198 9.96 3.42 -5.19
C LYS A 198 8.49 3.46 -5.59
N ALA A 199 7.79 2.38 -5.27
CA ALA A 199 6.36 2.22 -5.52
C ALA A 199 5.63 1.74 -4.26
N CYS A 200 4.36 2.08 -4.18
CA CYS A 200 3.44 1.60 -3.16
C CYS A 200 2.10 1.32 -3.84
N PRO A 201 1.39 0.24 -3.49
CA PRO A 201 0.04 0.04 -4.02
C PRO A 201 -0.82 1.29 -3.83
N PRO A 202 -1.68 1.61 -4.82
CA PRO A 202 -2.40 2.87 -4.82
C PRO A 202 -3.38 2.93 -3.65
N VAL A 203 -3.55 4.13 -3.08
CA VAL A 203 -4.51 4.37 -1.99
C VAL A 203 -5.95 4.07 -2.43
N SER A 204 -6.23 4.24 -3.73
CA SER A 204 -7.52 3.97 -4.37
C SER A 204 -7.79 2.48 -4.62
N LEU A 205 -6.88 1.57 -4.27
CA LEU A 205 -7.09 0.13 -4.44
C LEU A 205 -8.27 -0.35 -3.59
N ASP A 206 -9.21 -1.08 -4.20
CA ASP A 206 -10.40 -1.61 -3.51
C ASP A 206 -10.03 -2.45 -2.29
N VAL A 207 -10.72 -2.26 -1.17
CA VAL A 207 -10.46 -3.02 0.07
C VAL A 207 -10.94 -4.46 -0.04
N CYS A 208 -10.26 -5.39 0.64
CA CYS A 208 -10.64 -6.80 0.68
C CYS A 208 -11.25 -7.21 2.01
N ALA A 209 -12.32 -8.00 1.96
CA ALA A 209 -12.82 -8.73 3.13
C ALA A 209 -12.02 -10.03 3.30
N LEU A 210 -11.27 -10.16 4.39
CA LEU A 210 -10.39 -11.31 4.62
C LEU A 210 -11.14 -12.49 5.26
N ARG A 211 -11.95 -12.20 6.28
CA ARG A 211 -12.64 -13.25 7.04
C ARG A 211 -13.95 -12.76 7.62
N MET A 212 -14.90 -13.68 7.67
CA MET A 212 -16.12 -13.57 8.46
C MET A 212 -16.17 -14.76 9.44
N GLN A 213 -16.16 -14.47 10.73
CA GLN A 213 -16.24 -15.47 11.79
C GLN A 213 -17.56 -15.35 12.53
N LEU A 214 -18.25 -16.48 12.71
CA LEU A 214 -19.52 -16.53 13.43
C LEU A 214 -19.30 -16.46 14.94
N PHE A 215 -20.05 -15.58 15.60
CA PHE A 215 -20.19 -15.46 17.05
C PHE A 215 -21.67 -15.32 17.39
N ILE A 216 -22.07 -15.62 18.62
CA ILE A 216 -23.47 -15.48 19.03
C ILE A 216 -23.59 -14.26 19.93
N GLY A 217 -24.48 -13.33 19.56
CA GLY A 217 -24.84 -12.20 20.41
C GLY A 217 -23.68 -11.25 20.67
N LEU A 218 -22.88 -10.93 19.65
CA LEU A 218 -21.85 -9.88 19.74
C LEU A 218 -22.50 -8.56 20.20
N LYS A 219 -21.80 -7.81 21.05
CA LYS A 219 -22.24 -6.51 21.58
C LYS A 219 -21.16 -5.44 21.55
N ALA A 220 -19.89 -5.82 21.78
CA ALA A 220 -18.78 -4.89 21.72
C ALA A 220 -17.48 -5.56 21.26
N ILE A 221 -16.60 -4.75 20.66
CA ILE A 221 -15.27 -5.16 20.21
C ILE A 221 -14.24 -4.10 20.64
N SER A 222 -13.04 -4.57 20.95
CA SER A 222 -11.85 -3.76 21.15
C SER A 222 -10.64 -4.49 20.57
N HIS A 223 -9.60 -3.74 20.25
CA HIS A 223 -8.34 -4.27 19.75
C HIS A 223 -7.19 -3.83 20.68
N PHE A 224 -6.31 -4.77 21.00
CA PHE A 224 -5.10 -4.47 21.75
C PHE A 224 -3.97 -5.38 21.29
N LYS A 225 -2.93 -4.80 20.67
CA LYS A 225 -1.80 -5.53 20.09
C LYS A 225 -2.29 -6.69 19.21
N ASN A 226 -1.87 -7.92 19.48
CA ASN A 226 -2.24 -9.11 18.68
C ASN A 226 -3.52 -9.79 19.20
N HIS A 227 -4.43 -9.01 19.80
CA HIS A 227 -5.65 -9.53 20.40
C HIS A 227 -6.87 -8.70 20.01
N VAL A 228 -7.91 -9.40 19.56
CA VAL A 228 -9.25 -8.85 19.41
C VAL A 228 -10.08 -9.31 20.61
N ILE A 229 -10.55 -8.35 21.39
CA ILE A 229 -11.34 -8.57 22.59
C ILE A 229 -12.80 -8.37 22.23
N VAL A 230 -13.61 -9.40 22.45
CA VAL A 230 -15.00 -9.46 22.00
C VAL A 230 -15.92 -9.72 23.18
N LEU A 231 -16.92 -8.88 23.35
CA LEU A 231 -17.97 -9.03 24.34
C LEU A 231 -19.25 -9.54 23.68
N THR A 232 -19.80 -10.61 24.23
CA THR A 232 -21.04 -11.22 23.78
C THR A 232 -22.06 -11.31 24.90
N LYS A 233 -23.34 -11.29 24.53
CA LYS A 233 -24.48 -11.55 25.39
C LYS A 233 -25.47 -12.39 24.58
N ALA A 234 -25.73 -13.60 25.03
CA ALA A 234 -26.72 -14.46 24.39
C ALA A 234 -28.12 -13.85 24.61
N ASP A 235 -28.81 -13.41 23.56
CA ASP A 235 -30.18 -12.94 23.75
C ASP A 235 -31.12 -14.15 23.94
N THR A 236 -32.09 -14.04 24.85
CA THR A 236 -32.99 -15.16 25.22
C THR A 236 -33.87 -15.63 24.04
N GLU A 237 -34.03 -14.79 23.02
CA GLU A 237 -34.79 -15.10 21.81
C GLU A 237 -34.08 -16.14 20.90
N ASP A 238 -32.74 -16.07 20.79
CA ASP A 238 -31.94 -16.97 19.94
C ASP A 238 -31.97 -18.44 20.39
N ILE A 239 -32.20 -18.68 21.69
CA ILE A 239 -32.29 -20.03 22.26
C ILE A 239 -33.64 -20.68 21.94
N THR A 240 -34.69 -19.87 21.71
CA THR A 240 -36.06 -20.39 21.49
C THR A 240 -36.31 -20.86 20.06
N GLU A 241 -35.60 -20.32 19.06
CA GLU A 241 -35.75 -20.74 17.66
C GLU A 241 -35.14 -22.11 17.35
N ARG A 242 -34.04 -22.51 18.01
CA ARG A 242 -33.42 -23.84 17.80
C ARG A 242 -34.19 -25.02 18.38
N LYS A 243 -35.30 -24.80 19.11
CA LYS A 243 -36.04 -25.87 19.83
C LYS A 243 -37.39 -26.27 19.24
N LYS A 244 -37.65 -26.08 17.94
CA LYS A 244 -38.85 -26.64 17.30
C LYS A 244 -38.57 -27.36 15.97
N PRO A 245 -38.52 -28.70 15.98
CA PRO A 245 -39.12 -29.50 14.92
C PRO A 245 -40.56 -29.86 15.32
N SER A 246 -41.51 -29.52 14.45
CA SER A 246 -42.91 -29.90 14.61
C SER A 246 -43.09 -31.42 14.56
N ARG A 247 -43.60 -32.03 15.63
CA ARG A 247 -44.42 -33.25 15.53
C ARG A 247 -45.58 -33.16 16.51
N ARG A 248 -46.77 -32.90 15.96
CA ARG A 248 -48.04 -33.22 16.62
C ARG A 248 -48.15 -34.74 16.70
N LEU A 249 -48.40 -35.29 17.88
CA LEU A 249 -49.53 -36.22 18.14
C LEU A 249 -49.52 -36.78 19.59
N LEU A 250 -50.71 -36.64 20.20
CA LEU A 250 -51.34 -37.43 21.26
C LEU A 250 -51.12 -37.07 22.74
N SER A 251 -52.27 -36.78 23.35
CA SER A 251 -52.56 -36.44 24.73
C SER A 251 -52.34 -37.61 25.71
N ARG A 252 -51.95 -37.28 26.95
CA ARG A 252 -52.73 -37.72 28.13
C ARG A 252 -52.43 -36.86 29.36
N ARG A 253 -53.52 -36.44 29.98
CA ARG A 253 -53.68 -35.61 31.18
C ARG A 253 -53.04 -36.27 32.42
N SER A 254 -52.27 -35.52 33.21
CA SER A 254 -52.23 -35.71 34.67
C SER A 254 -51.75 -34.44 35.38
N GLU A 255 -52.13 -34.35 36.65
CA GLU A 255 -52.37 -33.15 37.43
C GLU A 255 -51.12 -32.44 37.99
N SER A 256 -51.36 -31.17 38.29
CA SER A 256 -50.61 -30.20 39.08
C SER A 256 -49.48 -30.71 39.99
N ILE A 257 -48.28 -30.13 39.80
CA ILE A 257 -47.41 -29.69 40.89
C ILE A 257 -46.95 -28.26 40.56
N LYS A 258 -47.36 -27.30 41.40
CA LYS A 258 -46.81 -25.95 41.42
C LYS A 258 -45.35 -26.03 41.88
N SER A 259 -44.39 -25.91 40.98
CA SER A 259 -43.00 -25.63 41.35
C SER A 259 -42.72 -24.14 41.21
N LYS A 260 -42.27 -23.59 42.34
CA LYS A 260 -41.70 -22.26 42.56
C LYS A 260 -40.87 -21.75 41.38
N GLY A 261 -40.92 -20.42 41.21
CA GLY A 261 -40.32 -19.65 40.13
C GLY A 261 -38.95 -20.15 39.68
N SER A 262 -38.84 -20.38 38.37
CA SER A 262 -37.56 -20.32 37.70
C SER A 262 -37.03 -18.91 37.90
N THR A 263 -35.93 -18.78 38.63
CA THR A 263 -35.00 -17.68 38.44
C THR A 263 -34.77 -17.54 36.95
N ASP A 264 -35.22 -16.42 36.37
CA ASP A 264 -34.75 -15.97 35.07
C ASP A 264 -33.23 -15.94 35.18
N SER A 265 -32.55 -16.94 34.62
CA SER A 265 -31.11 -16.86 34.42
C SER A 265 -30.91 -15.73 33.43
N GLU A 266 -30.59 -14.55 33.95
CA GLU A 266 -30.16 -13.44 33.11
C GLU A 266 -29.10 -13.96 32.14
N PRO A 267 -29.22 -13.66 30.84
CA PRO A 267 -28.27 -14.15 29.87
C PRO A 267 -26.85 -13.71 30.27
N GLY A 268 -25.98 -14.70 30.45
CA GLY A 268 -24.59 -14.49 30.85
C GLY A 268 -23.82 -13.73 29.76
N TRP A 269 -23.10 -12.71 30.19
CA TRP A 269 -22.10 -12.04 29.36
C TRP A 269 -20.87 -12.96 29.21
N ASN A 270 -20.34 -13.10 28.00
CA ASN A 270 -19.07 -13.79 27.76
C ASN A 270 -18.06 -12.85 27.12
N LEU A 271 -16.83 -12.91 27.61
CA LEU A 271 -15.69 -12.17 27.09
C LEU A 271 -14.74 -13.15 26.38
N TYR A 272 -14.46 -12.90 25.11
CA TYR A 272 -13.48 -13.66 24.32
C TYR A 272 -12.25 -12.80 24.07
N ILE A 273 -11.08 -13.39 24.22
CA ILE A 273 -9.81 -12.81 23.80
C ILE A 273 -9.32 -13.67 22.64
N VAL A 274 -9.46 -13.15 21.43
CA VAL A 274 -9.10 -13.85 20.20
C VAL A 274 -7.69 -13.42 19.82
N HIS A 275 -6.78 -14.37 19.73
CA HIS A 275 -5.44 -14.10 19.22
C HIS A 275 -5.48 -13.93 17.70
N THR A 276 -4.89 -12.87 17.19
CA THR A 276 -4.76 -12.63 15.76
C THR A 276 -3.58 -13.43 15.21
N THR A 277 -3.68 -13.87 13.95
CA THR A 277 -2.55 -14.44 13.22
C THR A 277 -1.44 -13.40 13.11
N SER A 278 -0.17 -13.81 13.22
CA SER A 278 0.95 -12.88 13.01
C SER A 278 0.96 -12.35 11.58
N THR A 279 1.44 -11.11 11.41
CA THR A 279 1.53 -10.44 10.11
C THR A 279 2.31 -11.28 9.10
N LEU A 280 3.46 -11.84 9.50
CA LEU A 280 4.29 -12.71 8.66
C LEU A 280 3.58 -13.99 8.23
N GLN A 281 2.84 -14.63 9.14
CA GLN A 281 2.11 -15.85 8.82
C GLN A 281 0.96 -15.58 7.85
N LEU A 282 0.19 -14.51 8.09
CA LEU A 282 -0.88 -14.10 7.18
C LEU A 282 -0.33 -13.71 5.79
N TYR A 283 0.78 -12.97 5.74
CA TYR A 283 1.47 -12.65 4.49
C TYR A 283 1.83 -13.91 3.69
N LYS A 284 2.45 -14.91 4.34
CA LYS A 284 2.81 -16.18 3.70
C LYS A 284 1.58 -16.90 3.15
N GLU A 285 0.49 -16.95 3.92
CA GLU A 285 -0.78 -17.54 3.47
C GLU A 285 -1.37 -16.81 2.26
N MET A 286 -1.31 -15.48 2.22
CA MET A 286 -1.78 -14.68 1.09
C MET A 286 -0.92 -14.88 -0.17
N VAL A 287 0.40 -14.98 -0.02
CA VAL A 287 1.33 -15.29 -1.12
C VAL A 287 1.11 -16.71 -1.64
N ASP A 288 0.90 -17.69 -0.75
CA ASP A 288 0.62 -19.06 -1.18
C ASP A 288 -0.75 -19.16 -1.88
N TYR A 289 -1.74 -18.39 -1.42
CA TYR A 289 -3.04 -18.32 -2.08
C TYR A 289 -2.98 -17.62 -3.45
N SER A 290 -2.12 -16.61 -3.62
CA SER A 290 -1.98 -15.89 -4.89
C SER A 290 -1.49 -16.77 -6.04
N LYS A 291 -0.69 -17.80 -5.74
CA LYS A 291 -0.23 -18.82 -6.70
C LYS A 291 -1.39 -19.53 -7.41
N THR A 292 -2.58 -19.61 -6.78
CA THR A 292 -3.78 -20.20 -7.41
C THR A 292 -4.35 -19.36 -8.56
N TYR A 293 -3.99 -18.07 -8.63
CA TYR A 293 -4.46 -17.12 -9.65
C TYR A 293 -3.43 -16.79 -10.72
N GLN A 294 -2.20 -17.29 -10.57
CA GLN A 294 -1.03 -16.90 -11.36
C GLN A 294 -1.24 -17.06 -12.88
N ASP A 295 -2.02 -18.06 -13.31
CA ASP A 295 -2.17 -18.39 -14.73
C ASP A 295 -3.51 -17.94 -15.36
N VAL A 296 -4.48 -17.49 -14.55
CA VAL A 296 -5.88 -17.31 -15.00
C VAL A 296 -6.45 -15.93 -14.68
N ARG A 297 -5.99 -15.27 -13.61
CA ARG A 297 -6.56 -13.99 -13.12
C ARG A 297 -5.48 -13.04 -12.62
N THR A 298 -4.72 -12.48 -13.57
CA THR A 298 -3.68 -11.48 -13.36
C THR A 298 -4.06 -10.38 -12.35
N GLU A 299 -5.20 -9.71 -12.55
CA GLU A 299 -5.62 -8.58 -11.69
C GLU A 299 -5.89 -9.03 -10.24
N SER A 300 -6.50 -10.21 -10.05
CA SER A 300 -6.75 -10.76 -8.71
C SER A 300 -5.46 -11.15 -8.00
N CYS A 301 -4.47 -11.67 -8.74
CA CYS A 301 -3.15 -11.98 -8.20
C CYS A 301 -2.43 -10.71 -7.74
N ILE A 302 -2.38 -9.68 -8.60
CA ILE A 302 -1.76 -8.38 -8.29
C ILE A 302 -2.45 -7.74 -7.08
N HIS A 303 -3.78 -7.75 -7.05
CA HIS A 303 -4.55 -7.20 -5.92
C HIS A 303 -4.20 -7.91 -4.62
N LEU A 304 -4.26 -9.25 -4.59
CA LEU A 304 -3.95 -10.02 -3.37
C LEU A 304 -2.51 -9.81 -2.89
N LEU A 305 -1.53 -9.77 -3.81
CA LEU A 305 -0.14 -9.47 -3.46
C LEU A 305 0.04 -8.02 -2.99
N SER A 306 -0.73 -7.08 -3.56
CA SER A 306 -0.74 -5.70 -3.10
C SER A 306 -1.27 -5.58 -1.66
N GLU A 307 -2.33 -6.31 -1.31
CA GLU A 307 -2.83 -6.39 0.06
C GLU A 307 -1.79 -6.98 1.01
N ALA A 308 -1.13 -8.07 0.61
CA ALA A 308 -0.09 -8.72 1.40
C ALA A 308 1.12 -7.79 1.62
N HIS A 309 1.50 -7.03 0.59
CA HIS A 309 2.59 -6.06 0.65
C HIS A 309 2.24 -4.87 1.54
N LEU A 310 1.01 -4.34 1.49
CA LEU A 310 0.55 -3.30 2.40
C LEU A 310 0.52 -3.77 3.86
N LEU A 311 0.16 -5.02 4.10
CA LEU A 311 0.17 -5.62 5.44
C LEU A 311 1.58 -5.63 6.05
N ILE A 312 2.59 -6.09 5.29
CA ILE A 312 4.00 -6.08 5.74
C ILE A 312 4.50 -4.65 5.93
N ARG A 313 4.19 -3.74 4.99
CA ARG A 313 4.57 -2.34 5.11
C ARG A 313 4.01 -1.73 6.40
N THR A 314 2.74 -1.94 6.71
CA THR A 314 2.15 -1.43 7.95
C THR A 314 2.90 -1.94 9.18
N ALA A 315 3.29 -3.22 9.21
CA ALA A 315 4.05 -3.77 10.33
C ALA A 315 5.43 -3.13 10.48
N LEU A 316 6.11 -2.83 9.36
CA LEU A 316 7.40 -2.11 9.37
C LEU A 316 7.29 -0.64 9.83
N MET A 317 6.10 -0.05 9.75
CA MET A 317 5.82 1.32 10.22
C MET A 317 5.42 1.38 11.70
N ASP A 318 5.37 0.25 12.41
CA ASP A 318 5.04 0.24 13.84
C ASP A 318 6.18 0.86 14.67
N PRO A 319 5.96 1.98 15.39
CA PRO A 319 7.00 2.61 16.20
C PRO A 319 7.46 1.74 17.38
N ASP A 320 6.66 0.76 17.80
CA ASP A 320 7.04 -0.20 18.83
C ASP A 320 7.95 -1.33 18.28
N LEU A 321 8.13 -1.43 16.95
CA LEU A 321 8.97 -2.42 16.30
C LEU A 321 10.46 -2.10 16.51
N LYS A 322 11.05 -2.75 17.52
CA LYS A 322 12.48 -2.63 17.82
C LYS A 322 13.33 -3.43 16.84
N GLU A 323 14.61 -3.03 16.71
CA GLU A 323 15.64 -3.86 16.08
C GLU A 323 15.64 -5.25 16.73
N SER A 324 15.15 -6.23 15.98
CA SER A 324 14.84 -7.58 16.45
C SER A 324 14.84 -8.54 15.28
N GLU A 325 14.91 -9.84 15.59
CA GLU A 325 14.78 -10.92 14.59
C GLU A 325 13.47 -10.79 13.80
N GLU A 326 12.39 -10.38 14.45
CA GLU A 326 11.09 -10.13 13.81
C GLU A 326 11.16 -8.99 12.77
N LYS A 327 11.88 -7.90 13.06
CA LYS A 327 12.09 -6.80 12.11
C LYS A 327 12.86 -7.27 10.88
N GLU A 328 13.90 -8.08 11.05
CA GLU A 328 14.67 -8.62 9.93
C GLU A 328 13.81 -9.58 9.09
N GLU A 329 13.01 -10.45 9.71
CA GLU A 329 12.06 -11.31 9.00
C GLU A 329 11.03 -10.49 8.20
N LEU A 330 10.54 -9.38 8.76
CA LEU A 330 9.63 -8.46 8.06
C LEU A 330 10.32 -7.76 6.89
N LEU A 331 11.59 -7.36 7.02
CA LEU A 331 12.36 -6.76 5.93
C LEU A 331 12.62 -7.75 4.78
N VAL A 332 12.94 -9.01 5.11
CA VAL A 332 13.07 -10.09 4.11
C VAL A 332 11.73 -10.33 3.42
N ALA A 333 10.63 -10.44 4.18
CA ALA A 333 9.29 -10.57 3.62
C ALA A 333 8.90 -9.38 2.74
N PHE A 334 9.30 -8.16 3.13
CA PHE A 334 9.06 -6.96 2.34
C PHE A 334 9.81 -7.00 1.01
N ARG A 335 11.10 -7.32 1.00
CA ARG A 335 11.89 -7.46 -0.24
C ARG A 335 11.30 -8.53 -1.16
N GLU A 336 10.92 -9.69 -0.61
CA GLU A 336 10.27 -10.74 -1.39
C GLU A 336 8.90 -10.28 -1.93
N SER A 337 8.11 -9.56 -1.14
CA SER A 337 6.83 -9.01 -1.62
C SER A 337 7.02 -8.03 -2.79
N CYS A 338 8.09 -7.24 -2.76
CA CYS A 338 8.46 -6.36 -3.86
C CYS A 338 8.87 -7.16 -5.09
N ALA A 339 9.69 -8.21 -4.93
CA ALA A 339 10.08 -9.09 -6.03
C ALA A 339 8.86 -9.77 -6.67
N LEU A 340 7.90 -10.25 -5.88
CA LEU A 340 6.67 -10.87 -6.37
C LEU A 340 5.77 -9.88 -7.13
N LEU A 341 5.66 -8.63 -6.68
CA LEU A 341 4.95 -7.59 -7.43
C LEU A 341 5.69 -7.23 -8.72
N GLY A 342 7.03 -7.12 -8.69
CA GLY A 342 7.87 -6.94 -9.88
C GLY A 342 7.66 -8.08 -10.91
N ASP A 343 7.63 -9.32 -10.45
CA ASP A 343 7.33 -10.51 -11.27
C ASP A 343 5.94 -10.42 -11.92
N CYS A 344 4.93 -9.89 -11.22
CA CYS A 344 3.61 -9.71 -11.79
C CYS A 344 3.61 -8.63 -12.89
N TYR A 345 4.17 -7.46 -12.62
CA TYR A 345 4.19 -6.36 -13.59
C TYR A 345 5.07 -6.63 -14.82
N THR A 346 6.06 -7.52 -14.70
CA THR A 346 6.86 -7.97 -15.85
C THR A 346 6.22 -9.06 -16.68
N ARG A 347 5.50 -10.00 -16.05
CA ARG A 347 4.89 -11.14 -16.76
C ARG A 347 3.56 -10.81 -17.42
N PHE A 348 2.83 -9.82 -16.90
CA PHE A 348 1.49 -9.54 -17.35
C PHE A 348 1.41 -8.24 -18.15
N ASP A 349 0.66 -8.26 -19.26
CA ASP A 349 0.34 -7.06 -20.06
C ASP A 349 -0.69 -6.19 -19.30
N THR A 350 -0.20 -5.47 -18.31
CA THR A 350 -0.96 -4.55 -17.47
C THR A 350 -0.75 -3.11 -17.95
N LYS A 351 -1.70 -2.21 -17.67
CA LYS A 351 -1.53 -0.79 -17.97
C LYS A 351 -0.37 -0.17 -17.18
N ASP A 352 -0.15 -0.69 -15.97
CA ASP A 352 0.84 -0.20 -15.02
C ASP A 352 2.13 -1.01 -15.05
N PHE A 353 2.49 -1.55 -16.22
CA PHE A 353 3.70 -2.38 -16.43
C PHE A 353 5.00 -1.70 -15.97
N HIS A 354 5.03 -0.37 -15.97
CA HIS A 354 6.17 0.45 -15.55
C HIS A 354 6.49 0.28 -14.06
N LEU A 355 5.52 -0.16 -13.24
CA LEU A 355 5.72 -0.44 -11.81
C LEU A 355 6.68 -1.61 -11.56
N ALA A 356 6.98 -2.44 -12.57
CA ALA A 356 8.00 -3.48 -12.46
C ALA A 356 9.35 -2.95 -11.96
N LEU A 357 9.79 -1.79 -12.48
CA LEU A 357 11.08 -1.20 -12.16
C LEU A 357 11.24 -0.82 -10.68
N PRO A 358 10.40 0.07 -10.11
CA PRO A 358 10.53 0.45 -8.71
C PRO A 358 10.33 -0.73 -7.74
N TYR A 359 9.47 -1.70 -8.08
CA TYR A 359 9.32 -2.89 -7.23
C TYR A 359 10.58 -3.77 -7.24
N TYR A 360 11.23 -3.98 -8.38
CA TYR A 360 12.51 -4.70 -8.37
C TYR A 360 13.62 -3.94 -7.65
N LYS A 361 13.71 -2.61 -7.81
CA LYS A 361 14.65 -1.79 -7.05
C LYS A 361 14.44 -1.92 -5.54
N MET A 362 13.19 -1.88 -5.09
CA MET A 362 12.86 -2.05 -3.67
C MET A 362 13.12 -3.47 -3.14
N SER A 363 13.10 -4.49 -4.01
CA SER A 363 13.48 -5.84 -3.64
C SER A 363 14.98 -6.00 -3.39
N GLY A 364 15.80 -5.12 -3.99
CA GLY A 364 17.26 -5.18 -3.91
C GLY A 364 17.87 -6.32 -4.72
N LEU A 365 17.12 -6.93 -5.63
CA LEU A 365 17.61 -7.95 -6.55
C LEU A 365 18.48 -7.33 -7.64
N SER A 366 19.52 -8.05 -8.04
CA SER A 366 20.35 -7.68 -9.19
C SER A 366 19.65 -8.06 -10.52
N MET A 367 20.10 -7.50 -11.63
CA MET A 367 19.60 -7.85 -12.97
C MET A 367 19.76 -9.35 -13.26
N THR A 368 20.88 -9.94 -12.83
CA THR A 368 21.13 -11.38 -12.91
C THR A 368 20.05 -12.20 -12.21
N GLU A 369 19.68 -11.83 -10.99
CA GLU A 369 18.65 -12.53 -10.21
C GLU A 369 17.27 -12.38 -10.86
N VAL A 370 16.93 -11.18 -11.36
CA VAL A 370 15.66 -10.94 -12.07
C VAL A 370 15.56 -11.76 -13.36
N LEU A 371 16.63 -11.83 -14.16
CA LEU A 371 16.68 -12.65 -15.37
C LEU A 371 16.41 -14.13 -15.06
N GLN A 372 17.02 -14.67 -14.00
CA GLN A 372 16.81 -16.06 -13.57
C GLN A 372 15.36 -16.32 -13.12
N ARG A 373 14.73 -15.37 -12.43
CA ARG A 373 13.34 -15.49 -11.99
C ARG A 373 12.37 -15.54 -13.17
N VAL A 374 12.59 -14.73 -14.20
CA VAL A 374 11.74 -14.70 -15.39
C VAL A 374 11.90 -15.99 -16.21
N ASP A 375 13.11 -16.53 -16.28
CA ASP A 375 13.39 -17.79 -16.96
C ASP A 375 12.70 -18.99 -16.33
N SER A 376 12.67 -19.04 -15.00
CA SER A 376 11.96 -20.10 -14.28
C SER A 376 10.44 -20.10 -14.54
N ALA A 377 9.89 -19.00 -15.06
CA ALA A 377 8.46 -18.83 -15.30
C ALA A 377 8.04 -19.00 -16.76
N LEU A 378 8.97 -19.02 -17.72
CA LEU A 378 8.69 -19.12 -19.15
C LEU A 378 8.84 -20.58 -19.62
N ASP A 379 7.75 -21.36 -19.55
CA ASP A 379 7.69 -22.70 -20.17
C ASP A 379 7.66 -22.62 -21.71
N ASP A 380 8.86 -22.57 -22.29
CA ASP A 380 9.37 -23.15 -23.56
C ASP A 380 8.56 -23.12 -24.87
N LYS A 381 7.43 -22.41 -25.02
CA LYS A 381 6.66 -22.51 -26.30
C LYS A 381 6.29 -21.24 -27.06
N THR A 382 6.47 -20.05 -26.49
CA THR A 382 6.44 -18.80 -27.27
C THR A 382 7.15 -17.70 -26.48
N LEU A 383 8.40 -17.38 -26.83
CA LEU A 383 9.17 -16.29 -26.23
C LEU A 383 8.57 -14.93 -26.65
N LYS A 384 7.45 -14.55 -26.05
CA LYS A 384 6.93 -13.18 -26.10
C LYS A 384 7.24 -12.55 -24.75
N TYR A 385 8.19 -11.62 -24.76
CA TYR A 385 8.51 -10.82 -23.59
C TYR A 385 7.51 -9.67 -23.49
N GLU A 386 6.90 -9.50 -22.32
CA GLU A 386 5.91 -8.44 -22.11
C GLU A 386 6.59 -7.09 -21.79
N LYS A 387 5.84 -6.01 -22.01
CA LYS A 387 6.36 -4.63 -21.94
C LYS A 387 7.01 -4.27 -20.61
N GLY A 388 6.48 -4.79 -19.49
CA GLY A 388 7.05 -4.52 -18.17
C GLY A 388 8.47 -5.06 -18.02
N PHE A 389 8.74 -6.24 -18.60
CA PHE A 389 10.08 -6.82 -18.55
C PHE A 389 11.07 -6.06 -19.44
N ILE A 390 10.65 -5.69 -20.66
CA ILE A 390 11.46 -4.84 -21.56
C ILE A 390 11.75 -3.50 -20.89
N PHE A 391 10.74 -2.88 -20.28
CA PHE A 391 10.85 -1.61 -19.57
C PHE A 391 11.86 -1.68 -18.42
N TYR A 392 11.80 -2.74 -17.60
CA TYR A 392 12.77 -2.99 -16.54
C TYR A 392 14.19 -3.10 -17.10
N LEU A 393 14.43 -4.00 -18.05
CA LEU A 393 15.76 -4.23 -18.61
C LEU A 393 16.33 -2.96 -19.23
N HIS A 394 15.51 -2.23 -19.99
CA HIS A 394 15.92 -0.97 -20.60
C HIS A 394 16.47 -0.02 -19.53
N HIS A 395 15.72 0.26 -18.47
CA HIS A 395 16.16 1.19 -17.43
C HIS A 395 17.36 0.68 -16.63
N SER A 396 17.37 -0.59 -16.24
CA SER A 396 18.47 -1.16 -15.46
C SER A 396 19.80 -1.16 -16.23
N LEU A 397 19.78 -1.36 -17.56
CA LEU A 397 20.98 -1.31 -18.39
C LEU A 397 21.59 0.10 -18.55
N TYR A 398 20.83 1.17 -18.29
CA TYR A 398 21.33 2.55 -18.30
C TYR A 398 21.73 3.05 -16.91
N GLU A 399 21.04 2.58 -15.86
CA GLU A 399 21.24 3.09 -14.50
C GLU A 399 22.28 2.28 -13.70
N ASP A 400 22.38 0.96 -13.90
CA ASP A 400 23.20 0.09 -13.06
C ASP A 400 24.59 -0.17 -13.67
N LEU A 401 25.43 0.86 -13.66
CA LEU A 401 26.74 0.85 -14.32
C LEU A 401 27.77 -0.11 -13.68
N GLU A 402 27.48 -0.68 -12.51
CA GLU A 402 28.42 -1.51 -11.75
C GLU A 402 28.18 -3.03 -11.93
N GLU A 403 26.98 -3.46 -12.32
CA GLU A 403 26.69 -4.89 -12.55
C GLU A 403 27.18 -5.35 -13.93
N GLU A 404 28.15 -6.27 -13.97
CA GLU A 404 28.58 -6.94 -15.20
C GLU A 404 27.86 -8.30 -15.34
N LEU A 405 27.08 -8.46 -16.42
CA LEU A 405 26.41 -9.74 -16.70
C LEU A 405 27.41 -10.81 -17.18
N SER A 406 27.08 -12.08 -16.95
CA SER A 406 27.79 -13.20 -17.56
C SER A 406 27.58 -13.24 -19.07
N GLU A 407 28.50 -13.84 -19.83
CA GLU A 407 28.39 -13.96 -21.30
C GLU A 407 27.06 -14.59 -21.75
N GLU A 408 26.56 -15.58 -21.00
CA GLU A 408 25.29 -16.26 -21.27
C GLU A 408 24.08 -15.33 -21.08
N LEU A 409 24.00 -14.64 -19.94
CA LEU A 409 22.91 -13.72 -19.65
C LEU A 409 22.95 -12.48 -20.54
N ALA A 410 24.14 -11.97 -20.82
CA ALA A 410 24.34 -10.83 -21.70
C ALA A 410 23.89 -11.16 -23.14
N THR A 411 24.23 -12.36 -23.64
CA THR A 411 23.74 -12.86 -24.94
C THR A 411 22.22 -12.98 -24.96
N LYS A 412 21.63 -13.41 -23.84
CA LYS A 412 20.17 -13.51 -23.70
C LYS A 412 19.48 -12.15 -23.74
N VAL A 413 20.04 -11.14 -23.06
CA VAL A 413 19.54 -9.76 -23.14
C VAL A 413 19.55 -9.26 -24.58
N LEU A 414 20.61 -9.52 -25.34
CA LEU A 414 20.65 -9.19 -26.78
C LEU A 414 19.56 -9.91 -27.58
N GLN A 415 19.30 -11.18 -27.29
CA GLN A 415 18.21 -11.92 -27.93
C GLN A 415 16.84 -11.28 -27.62
N ILE A 416 16.62 -10.87 -26.37
CA ILE A 416 15.37 -10.22 -25.94
C ILE A 416 15.14 -8.93 -26.72
N PHE A 417 16.13 -8.03 -26.75
CA PHE A 417 16.02 -6.75 -27.47
C PHE A 417 15.96 -6.92 -28.98
N HIS A 418 16.65 -7.91 -29.56
CA HIS A 418 16.52 -8.21 -30.98
C HIS A 418 15.09 -8.61 -31.37
N LEU A 419 14.36 -9.30 -30.49
CA LEU A 419 12.98 -9.71 -30.74
C LEU A 419 11.96 -8.60 -30.44
N ALA A 420 12.19 -7.82 -29.38
CA ALA A 420 11.23 -6.83 -28.90
C ALA A 420 11.45 -5.43 -29.49
N GLU A 421 12.68 -4.91 -29.44
CA GLU A 421 13.04 -3.54 -29.81
C GLU A 421 14.39 -3.47 -30.56
N PRO A 422 14.43 -3.94 -31.84
CA PRO A 422 15.67 -4.01 -32.62
C PRO A 422 16.41 -2.67 -32.77
N ASN A 423 15.67 -1.56 -32.74
CA ASN A 423 16.19 -0.20 -32.84
C ASN A 423 17.06 0.22 -31.65
N GLN A 424 16.84 -0.35 -30.46
CA GLN A 424 17.63 -0.05 -29.26
C GLN A 424 18.94 -0.85 -29.19
N MET A 425 19.07 -1.92 -29.98
CA MET A 425 20.21 -2.84 -29.95
C MET A 425 21.59 -2.17 -29.96
N PRO A 426 21.87 -1.15 -30.80
CA PRO A 426 23.17 -0.49 -30.78
C PRO A 426 23.49 0.20 -29.45
N HIS A 427 22.49 0.78 -28.78
CA HIS A 427 22.65 1.44 -27.49
C HIS A 427 22.84 0.41 -26.38
N ILE A 428 22.06 -0.67 -26.42
CA ILE A 428 22.13 -1.76 -25.45
C ILE A 428 23.52 -2.43 -25.46
N ILE A 429 24.08 -2.75 -26.63
CA ILE A 429 25.42 -3.36 -26.77
C ILE A 429 26.52 -2.49 -26.14
N CYS A 430 26.35 -1.18 -26.11
CA CYS A 430 27.29 -0.24 -25.50
C CYS A 430 27.15 -0.13 -23.98
N SER A 431 26.12 -0.71 -23.37
CA SER A 431 25.94 -0.70 -21.91
C SER A 431 27.12 -1.39 -21.20
N PRO A 432 27.65 -0.81 -20.09
CA PRO A 432 28.68 -1.46 -19.28
C PRO A 432 28.29 -2.86 -18.80
N CYS A 433 26.99 -3.10 -18.57
CA CYS A 433 26.48 -4.39 -18.15
C CYS A 433 26.72 -5.52 -19.16
N LEU A 434 26.86 -5.17 -20.45
CA LEU A 434 27.06 -6.11 -21.56
C LEU A 434 28.52 -6.22 -22.01
N LYS A 435 29.48 -5.72 -21.23
CA LYS A 435 30.91 -5.79 -21.53
C LYS A 435 31.43 -7.21 -21.81
N ASN A 436 30.83 -8.23 -21.21
CA ASN A 436 31.23 -9.64 -21.35
C ASN A 436 30.56 -10.35 -22.55
N VAL A 437 29.80 -9.66 -23.40
CA VAL A 437 29.22 -10.27 -24.60
C VAL A 437 30.30 -10.69 -25.58
N CYS A 438 30.15 -11.87 -26.20
CA CYS A 438 30.99 -12.30 -27.32
C CYS A 438 30.85 -11.31 -28.51
N PRO A 439 31.94 -10.63 -28.93
CA PRO A 439 31.87 -9.63 -30.00
C PRO A 439 31.33 -10.18 -31.33
N ARG A 440 31.55 -11.48 -31.59
CA ARG A 440 31.03 -12.16 -32.79
C ARG A 440 29.49 -12.29 -32.74
N ILE A 441 28.93 -12.65 -31.59
CA ILE A 441 27.48 -12.77 -31.40
C ILE A 441 26.83 -11.39 -31.51
N ALA A 442 27.43 -10.37 -30.89
CA ALA A 442 26.97 -8.98 -31.01
C ALA A 442 26.95 -8.52 -32.48
N MET A 443 28.01 -8.82 -33.24
CA MET A 443 28.08 -8.51 -34.68
C MET A 443 26.97 -9.22 -35.47
N GLU A 444 26.73 -10.51 -35.23
CA GLU A 444 25.66 -11.27 -35.90
C GLU A 444 24.27 -10.66 -35.64
N TYR A 445 24.00 -10.18 -34.42
CA TYR A 445 22.76 -9.49 -34.12
C TYR A 445 22.68 -8.12 -34.79
N LEU A 446 23.77 -7.34 -34.82
CA LEU A 446 23.81 -6.04 -35.49
C LEU A 446 23.59 -6.16 -37.01
N GLU A 447 24.13 -7.19 -37.66
CA GLU A 447 23.87 -7.47 -39.08
C GLU A 447 22.40 -7.78 -39.35
N LYS A 448 21.76 -8.55 -38.46
CA LYS A 448 20.31 -8.83 -38.54
C LYS A 448 19.49 -7.56 -38.33
N VAL A 449 19.88 -6.70 -37.39
CA VAL A 449 19.21 -5.42 -37.12
C VAL A 449 19.37 -4.46 -38.31
N GLU A 450 20.55 -4.36 -38.91
CA GLU A 450 20.81 -3.52 -40.09
C GLU A 450 19.87 -3.87 -41.27
N ALA A 451 19.57 -5.15 -41.45
CA ALA A 451 18.63 -5.61 -42.47
C ALA A 451 17.17 -5.17 -42.23
N ILE A 452 16.81 -4.88 -40.97
CA ILE A 452 15.46 -4.45 -40.57
C ILE A 452 15.40 -2.92 -40.48
N VAL A 453 16.37 -2.30 -39.79
CA VAL A 453 16.46 -0.87 -39.50
C VAL A 453 17.90 -0.40 -39.76
N PRO A 454 18.24 -0.02 -41.00
CA PRO A 454 19.55 0.55 -41.28
C PRO A 454 19.65 1.92 -40.61
N SER A 455 20.67 2.13 -39.79
CA SER A 455 20.94 3.41 -39.14
C SER A 455 22.44 3.66 -38.95
N VAL A 456 22.80 4.94 -38.87
CA VAL A 456 24.17 5.39 -38.59
C VAL A 456 24.71 4.79 -37.30
N VAL A 457 23.84 4.70 -36.28
CA VAL A 457 24.17 4.14 -34.97
C VAL A 457 24.53 2.65 -35.09
N VAL A 458 23.80 1.88 -35.90
CA VAL A 458 24.11 0.47 -36.17
C VAL A 458 25.47 0.34 -36.86
N THR A 459 25.78 1.17 -37.86
CA THR A 459 27.09 1.15 -38.54
C THR A 459 28.24 1.45 -37.58
N LEU A 460 28.08 2.42 -36.69
CA LEU A 460 29.09 2.74 -35.66
C LEU A 460 29.26 1.60 -34.64
N ALA A 461 28.16 1.00 -34.16
CA ALA A 461 28.23 -0.15 -33.26
C ALA A 461 28.94 -1.35 -33.92
N LYS A 462 28.69 -1.61 -35.21
CA LYS A 462 29.40 -2.64 -35.97
C LYS A 462 30.90 -2.34 -36.09
N ALA A 463 31.27 -1.09 -36.39
CA ALA A 463 32.69 -0.69 -36.43
C ALA A 463 33.37 -0.91 -35.06
N SER A 464 32.70 -0.60 -33.95
CA SER A 464 33.19 -0.87 -32.60
C SER A 464 33.35 -2.38 -32.32
N MET A 465 32.39 -3.21 -32.74
CA MET A 465 32.49 -4.66 -32.57
C MET A 465 33.61 -5.27 -33.44
N ALA A 466 33.81 -4.78 -34.66
CA ALA A 466 34.92 -5.18 -35.53
C ALA A 466 36.27 -4.87 -34.89
N LEU A 467 36.39 -3.70 -34.26
CA LEU A 467 37.58 -3.32 -33.50
C LEU A 467 37.81 -4.26 -32.31
N ASN A 468 36.76 -4.60 -31.56
CA ASN A 468 36.84 -5.56 -30.44
C ASN A 468 37.24 -6.97 -30.88
N MET A 469 36.95 -7.36 -32.13
CA MET A 469 37.39 -8.62 -32.74
C MET A 469 38.82 -8.56 -33.31
N GLY A 470 39.46 -7.39 -33.34
CA GLY A 470 40.76 -7.18 -33.99
C GLY A 470 40.70 -7.08 -35.52
N ASP A 471 39.52 -6.94 -36.12
CA ASP A 471 39.31 -6.81 -37.56
C ASP A 471 39.42 -5.34 -38.00
N GLN A 472 40.66 -4.89 -38.26
CA GLN A 472 40.95 -3.52 -38.69
C GLN A 472 40.39 -3.20 -40.08
N GLU A 473 40.36 -4.18 -41.00
CA GLU A 473 39.85 -3.98 -42.35
C GLU A 473 38.31 -3.86 -42.34
N GLY A 474 37.63 -4.71 -41.57
CA GLY A 474 36.19 -4.63 -41.36
C GLY A 474 35.76 -3.34 -40.67
N CYS A 475 36.49 -2.91 -39.63
CA CYS A 475 36.24 -1.64 -38.96
C CYS A 475 36.34 -0.45 -39.93
N LYS A 476 37.40 -0.39 -40.74
CA LYS A 476 37.59 0.65 -41.75
C LYS A 476 36.45 0.66 -42.78
N LYS A 477 36.04 -0.52 -43.25
CA LYS A 477 34.95 -0.65 -44.22
C LYS A 477 33.61 -0.10 -43.69
N GLU A 478 33.29 -0.35 -42.42
CA GLU A 478 32.07 0.21 -41.81
C GLU A 478 32.19 1.73 -41.58
N LEU A 479 33.37 2.24 -41.23
CA LEU A 479 33.61 3.69 -41.13
C LEU A 479 33.56 4.41 -42.48
N ASP A 480 34.02 3.77 -43.56
CA ASP A 480 33.92 4.33 -44.92
C ASP A 480 32.44 4.45 -45.34
N LYS A 481 31.59 3.46 -45.00
CA LYS A 481 30.13 3.57 -45.17
C LYS A 481 29.53 4.71 -44.34
N TYR A 482 30.00 4.91 -43.11
CA TYR A 482 29.58 6.03 -42.28
C TYR A 482 29.93 7.38 -42.94
N ALA A 483 31.13 7.52 -43.50
CA ALA A 483 31.56 8.75 -44.17
C ALA A 483 30.68 9.11 -45.38
N GLU A 484 30.08 8.12 -46.05
CA GLU A 484 29.10 8.33 -47.12
C GLU A 484 27.74 8.80 -46.59
N VAL A 485 27.32 8.37 -45.38
CA VAL A 485 26.02 8.70 -44.77
C VAL A 485 26.06 9.99 -43.93
N ALA A 486 27.20 10.33 -43.32
CA ALA A 486 27.40 11.54 -42.53
C ALA A 486 27.35 12.84 -43.35
N VAL A 487 27.35 12.75 -44.68
CA VAL A 487 27.13 13.90 -45.57
C VAL A 487 25.65 14.36 -45.55
N THR A 488 24.74 13.60 -44.92
CA THR A 488 23.29 13.87 -44.96
C THR A 488 22.58 14.07 -43.62
N ASP A 489 23.19 13.84 -42.46
CA ASP A 489 22.53 14.05 -41.15
C ASP A 489 23.47 14.61 -40.09
N CYS A 490 23.08 15.71 -39.45
CA CYS A 490 23.77 16.36 -38.34
C CYS A 490 22.95 16.16 -37.07
N ASP A 491 23.24 15.12 -36.28
CA ASP A 491 22.90 15.02 -34.84
C ASP A 491 23.43 13.72 -34.21
N ILE A 492 24.76 13.57 -34.02
CA ILE A 492 25.29 12.48 -33.16
C ILE A 492 26.59 12.94 -32.47
N THR A 493 26.52 13.29 -31.17
CA THR A 493 27.69 13.77 -30.39
C THR A 493 28.04 12.89 -29.17
N ILE A 494 27.34 11.78 -28.92
CA ILE A 494 27.54 11.00 -27.67
C ILE A 494 28.29 9.67 -27.89
N LEU A 495 28.08 8.97 -29.01
CA LEU A 495 28.74 7.67 -29.28
C LEU A 495 30.25 7.76 -29.57
N THR A 496 30.74 8.93 -29.98
CA THR A 496 32.15 9.11 -30.35
C THR A 496 33.12 9.14 -29.17
N CYS A 497 32.64 9.40 -27.95
CA CYS A 497 33.53 9.54 -26.78
C CYS A 497 33.82 8.21 -26.06
N GLU A 498 32.86 7.29 -25.99
CA GLU A 498 33.07 5.97 -25.37
C GLU A 498 33.69 4.96 -26.34
N ALA A 499 33.31 4.99 -27.63
CA ALA A 499 33.83 4.04 -28.62
C ALA A 499 35.33 4.21 -28.95
N LEU A 500 35.95 5.34 -28.58
CA LEU A 500 37.33 5.66 -28.97
C LEU A 500 38.35 5.66 -27.81
N GLY A 501 37.93 5.56 -26.54
CA GLY A 501 38.86 5.51 -25.41
C GLY A 501 39.89 6.65 -25.34
N LEU A 502 39.57 7.84 -25.87
CA LEU A 502 40.48 8.98 -25.92
C LEU A 502 40.32 9.88 -24.67
N PRO A 503 41.42 10.31 -24.02
CA PRO A 503 41.35 11.23 -22.90
C PRO A 503 40.89 12.63 -23.34
N PHE A 504 39.95 13.19 -22.58
CA PHE A 504 39.35 14.51 -22.83
C PHE A 504 40.39 15.63 -22.64
N HIS A 505 40.93 16.15 -23.74
CA HIS A 505 41.67 17.42 -23.75
C HIS A 505 41.09 18.33 -24.83
N GLY A 506 40.11 19.14 -24.42
CA GLY A 506 39.48 20.12 -25.29
C GLY A 506 39.07 21.36 -24.51
N LYS A 507 40.00 22.32 -24.39
CA LYS A 507 39.64 23.71 -24.11
C LYS A 507 38.69 24.20 -25.20
N GLY A 508 37.55 24.73 -24.78
CA GLY A 508 36.78 25.70 -25.56
C GLY A 508 35.59 25.13 -26.31
N ALA A 509 34.49 24.96 -25.61
CA ALA A 509 33.15 25.14 -26.17
C ALA A 509 32.25 25.70 -25.07
N LYS A 510 31.92 27.00 -25.17
CA LYS A 510 30.82 27.58 -24.41
C LYS A 510 29.52 27.15 -25.07
N GLY A 511 28.63 26.57 -24.27
CA GLY A 511 27.20 26.49 -24.55
C GLY A 511 26.77 25.28 -25.36
N VAL A 512 26.47 24.18 -24.67
CA VAL A 512 25.43 23.24 -25.09
C VAL A 512 24.63 22.87 -23.86
N SER A 513 23.36 23.27 -23.89
CA SER A 513 22.31 22.95 -22.95
C SER A 513 22.03 21.45 -22.94
N VAL A 514 22.00 20.85 -21.76
CA VAL A 514 21.42 19.54 -21.50
C VAL A 514 19.92 19.62 -21.84
N PHE A 515 19.47 18.94 -22.89
CA PHE A 515 18.06 18.68 -23.09
C PHE A 515 17.62 17.66 -22.03
N HIS A 516 17.04 18.16 -20.94
CA HIS A 516 16.09 17.38 -20.15
C HIS A 516 14.87 17.17 -21.05
N GLY A 517 14.64 15.93 -21.45
CA GLY A 517 13.37 15.53 -22.03
C GLY A 517 12.34 15.45 -20.93
N ASP A 518 11.64 16.55 -20.69
CA ASP A 518 10.35 16.56 -20.03
C ASP A 518 9.38 15.68 -20.84
N ILE A 519 8.84 14.64 -20.21
CA ILE A 519 7.66 13.93 -20.72
C ILE A 519 6.54 14.21 -19.73
N LEU A 520 5.53 14.94 -20.21
CA LEU A 520 4.18 15.05 -19.66
C LEU A 520 3.41 13.75 -19.85
#